data_AF-A0A7J0E4H0-F1
#
_entry.id   AF-A0A7J0E4H0-F1
#
_cell.length_a   1.000
_cell.length_b   1.000
_cell.length_c   1.000
_cell.angle_alpha   90.00
_cell.angle_beta   90.00
_cell.angle_gamma   90.00
#
_symmetry.space_group_name_H-M   'P 1'
#
loop_
_entity.id
_entity.type
_entity.pdbx_description
1 polymer ?
#
loop_
_entity_poly.entity_id
_entity_poly.type
_entity_poly.pdbx_seq_one_letter_code
_entity_poly.pdbx_strand_id
1 'polypeptide(L)'
;MYHSPVTNALWEARSSIFEKLSSVSSDGPPQSELIKKTPSQSRTSILYKFSDDFVLREQYRNPWNEIRMGKLLEDLDALAGTISYKDLRNLISVLGKIVLLDLFRLSRLKDQRKIWTLRRIIYDEADELQENDSEFLHSGTIDQHCYSNDGTTRPLLLVTASVDKMVLKKPIRVDTDLKIAGAVKWVGRSSMEIQLEVTQSSKETSNPSDSVALVANFTFVARDSTTGKSALVNQIIPETEQEKMLWEEAEERNKMRKQKRVQYKKEIEDGEVDRLKELLSEGRIFCDMPALADRDSILIRETCLQNSLICQPQQRNIHGRIFGGFLMRRAFELAFATAYAFAGSAPCFLEVDHVDFLRPVDVGNFLRLKSCVLYMELENMDQPLINVEVVAHVTRPEFSSQTEQPLSLWLDHGVVEGFVEGKEKVSNKFYFTFTIGPEAVKNGSRIRNVVPATEEEARRVIERMDAESL
;
A
#
# COMPACT_ATOMS: atom_id res chain seq x y z
N MET A 1 7.54 17.02 7.95
CA MET A 1 7.81 16.08 6.85
C MET A 1 6.47 15.86 6.16
N TYR A 2 6.30 16.49 5.00
CA TYR A 2 5.01 16.64 4.30
C TYR A 2 4.67 15.34 3.56
N HIS A 3 3.39 14.95 3.52
CA HIS A 3 2.94 13.93 2.57
C HIS A 3 3.34 14.33 1.16
N SER A 4 3.32 13.38 0.22
CA SER A 4 3.47 13.76 -1.18
C SER A 4 2.41 14.81 -1.56
N PRO A 5 2.65 15.69 -2.55
CA PRO A 5 1.66 16.69 -2.97
C PRO A 5 0.36 16.02 -3.40
N VAL A 6 0.46 14.81 -3.98
CA VAL A 6 -0.67 13.99 -4.38
C VAL A 6 -1.42 13.41 -3.18
N THR A 7 -0.72 12.80 -2.21
CA THR A 7 -1.34 12.34 -0.97
C THR A 7 -1.99 13.50 -0.21
N ASN A 8 -1.36 14.68 -0.16
CA ASN A 8 -1.98 15.87 0.43
C ASN A 8 -3.25 16.28 -0.33
N ALA A 9 -3.20 16.36 -1.66
CA ALA A 9 -4.37 16.72 -2.47
C ALA A 9 -5.52 15.70 -2.34
N LEU A 10 -5.18 14.41 -2.32
CA LEU A 10 -6.12 13.33 -2.04
C LEU A 10 -6.70 13.44 -0.62
N TRP A 11 -5.88 13.80 0.35
CA TRP A 11 -6.32 13.98 1.73
C TRP A 11 -7.20 15.22 1.90
N GLU A 12 -6.87 16.35 1.28
CA GLU A 12 -7.72 17.55 1.24
C GLU A 12 -9.08 17.25 0.58
N ALA A 13 -9.06 16.51 -0.53
CA ALA A 13 -10.30 16.03 -1.16
C ALA A 13 -11.13 15.20 -0.17
N ARG A 14 -10.50 14.24 0.53
CA ARG A 14 -11.14 13.41 1.56
C ARG A 14 -11.64 14.20 2.78
N SER A 15 -10.90 15.19 3.26
CA SER A 15 -11.30 16.04 4.39
C SER A 15 -12.57 16.83 4.06
N SER A 16 -12.68 17.34 2.84
CA SER A 16 -13.91 18.03 2.39
C SER A 16 -15.13 17.09 2.26
N ILE A 17 -14.90 15.81 1.96
CA ILE A 17 -15.94 14.76 1.98
C ILE A 17 -16.38 14.53 3.43
N PHE A 18 -15.43 14.54 4.37
CA PHE A 18 -15.67 14.26 5.78
C PHE A 18 -16.40 15.38 6.52
N GLU A 19 -16.06 16.66 6.31
CA GLU A 19 -16.82 17.79 6.91
C GLU A 19 -18.31 17.70 6.57
N LYS A 20 -18.64 17.17 5.39
CA LYS A 20 -20.01 16.90 4.91
C LYS A 20 -20.60 15.55 5.37
N LEU A 21 -19.79 14.65 5.96
CA LEU A 21 -20.27 13.44 6.66
C LEU A 21 -20.48 13.72 8.15
N SER A 22 -19.71 14.64 8.74
CA SER A 22 -19.88 15.04 10.15
C SER A 22 -21.23 15.73 10.41
N SER A 23 -21.90 16.20 9.36
CA SER A 23 -23.27 16.74 9.41
C SER A 23 -24.36 15.66 9.36
N VAL A 24 -24.01 14.39 9.18
CA VAL A 24 -24.92 13.23 9.19
C VAL A 24 -24.99 12.66 10.61
N SER A 25 -26.18 12.30 11.10
CA SER A 25 -26.30 11.76 12.46
C SER A 25 -25.59 10.40 12.60
N SER A 26 -24.82 10.24 13.69
CA SER A 26 -24.22 8.96 14.08
C SER A 26 -25.25 7.89 14.47
N ASP A 27 -26.49 8.32 14.71
CA ASP A 27 -27.60 7.51 15.22
C ASP A 27 -28.56 7.04 14.12
N GLY A 28 -28.20 7.29 12.86
CA GLY A 28 -28.94 6.84 11.69
C GLY A 28 -29.02 5.31 11.57
N PRO A 29 -30.09 4.73 10.97
CA PRO A 29 -30.17 3.30 10.74
C PRO A 29 -29.02 2.75 9.87
N PRO A 30 -28.73 1.44 9.97
CA PRO A 30 -27.85 0.76 9.01
C PRO A 30 -28.36 0.91 7.58
N GLN A 31 -27.42 0.93 6.63
CA GLN A 31 -27.78 0.82 5.23
C GLN A 31 -28.51 -0.51 4.97
N SER A 32 -29.76 -0.42 4.54
CA SER A 32 -30.63 -1.57 4.19
C SER A 32 -30.82 -1.72 2.68
N GLU A 33 -30.77 -0.63 1.92
CA GLU A 33 -30.92 -0.63 0.47
C GLU A 33 -29.56 -0.58 -0.23
N LEU A 34 -29.33 -1.54 -1.14
CA LEU A 34 -28.13 -1.64 -1.96
C LEU A 34 -28.47 -1.31 -3.41
N ILE A 35 -27.65 -0.46 -4.02
CA ILE A 35 -27.79 -0.05 -5.42
C ILE A 35 -26.75 -0.80 -6.26
N LYS A 36 -27.07 -1.10 -7.52
CA LYS A 36 -26.15 -1.72 -8.49
C LYS A 36 -25.48 -0.70 -9.38
N LYS A 37 -24.19 -0.88 -9.62
CA LYS A 37 -23.27 0.19 -10.02
C LYS A 37 -22.21 -0.28 -10.98
N THR A 38 -21.58 0.61 -11.71
CA THR A 38 -20.63 0.22 -12.76
C THR A 38 -19.21 0.65 -12.43
N PRO A 39 -18.18 -0.09 -12.88
CA PRO A 39 -16.78 0.28 -12.65
C PRO A 39 -16.44 1.69 -13.15
N SER A 40 -17.05 2.12 -14.25
CA SER A 40 -16.89 3.45 -14.83
C SER A 40 -17.22 4.59 -13.85
N GLN A 41 -18.20 4.39 -12.97
CA GLN A 41 -18.61 5.39 -11.97
C GLN A 41 -17.57 5.59 -10.86
N SER A 42 -16.81 4.54 -10.51
CA SER A 42 -15.72 4.61 -9.51
C SER A 42 -14.39 5.09 -10.08
N ARG A 43 -14.25 5.09 -11.42
CA ARG A 43 -12.99 5.33 -12.12
C ARG A 43 -12.38 6.67 -11.74
N THR A 44 -11.11 6.62 -11.32
CA THR A 44 -10.34 7.81 -10.92
C THR A 44 -8.93 7.68 -11.44
N SER A 45 -8.35 8.80 -11.88
CA SER A 45 -6.95 8.82 -12.29
C SER A 45 -6.24 10.09 -11.86
N ILE A 46 -4.92 9.98 -11.73
CA ILE A 46 -4.02 11.07 -11.37
C ILE A 46 -2.86 11.05 -12.34
N LEU A 47 -2.54 12.21 -12.90
CA LEU A 47 -1.36 12.43 -13.73
C LEU A 47 -0.29 13.12 -12.88
N TYR A 48 0.91 12.55 -12.88
CA TYR A 48 2.10 13.07 -12.26
C TYR A 48 2.95 13.63 -13.41
N LYS A 49 2.95 14.96 -13.57
CA LYS A 49 3.69 15.66 -14.63
C LYS A 49 5.18 15.73 -14.29
N PHE A 50 5.82 14.59 -14.12
CA PHE A 50 7.24 14.55 -13.76
C PHE A 50 8.12 15.25 -14.79
N SER A 51 7.77 15.22 -16.08
CA SER A 51 8.55 15.83 -17.17
C SER A 51 8.58 17.37 -17.10
N ASP A 52 7.50 18.00 -16.63
CA ASP A 52 7.36 19.46 -16.57
C ASP A 52 7.53 20.03 -15.14
N ASP A 53 7.07 19.32 -14.11
CA ASP A 53 7.10 19.77 -12.72
C ASP A 53 8.34 19.25 -11.98
N PHE A 54 9.38 20.10 -11.96
CA PHE A 54 10.63 19.82 -11.25
C PHE A 54 10.43 19.61 -9.74
N VAL A 55 9.54 20.36 -9.10
CA VAL A 55 9.34 20.28 -7.65
C VAL A 55 8.65 18.99 -7.27
N LEU A 56 7.68 18.55 -8.07
CA LEU A 56 7.07 17.23 -7.94
C LEU A 56 8.11 16.15 -8.19
N ARG A 57 8.87 16.22 -9.29
CA ARG A 57 9.93 15.25 -9.62
C ARG A 57 10.90 15.05 -8.46
N GLU A 58 11.46 16.12 -7.91
CA GLU A 58 12.45 16.05 -6.82
C GLU A 58 11.87 15.42 -5.54
N GLN A 59 10.56 15.54 -5.32
CA GLN A 59 9.93 14.88 -4.17
C GLN A 59 9.84 13.36 -4.33
N TYR A 60 9.78 12.86 -5.56
CA TYR A 60 9.66 11.44 -5.89
C TYR A 60 10.97 10.81 -6.33
N ARG A 61 12.01 11.61 -6.56
CA ARG A 61 13.34 11.13 -6.93
C ARG A 61 14.14 10.67 -5.70
N ASN A 62 14.87 9.57 -5.83
CA ASN A 62 15.86 9.09 -4.86
C ASN A 62 17.28 9.59 -5.24
N PRO A 63 18.31 9.39 -4.39
CA PRO A 63 19.69 9.83 -4.70
C PRO A 63 20.29 9.24 -6.00
N TRP A 64 19.76 8.11 -6.48
CA TRP A 64 20.19 7.42 -7.71
C TRP A 64 19.35 7.77 -8.94
N ASN A 65 18.53 8.82 -8.86
CA ASN A 65 17.63 9.25 -9.94
C ASN A 65 16.53 8.23 -10.29
N GLU A 66 16.14 7.39 -9.34
CA GLU A 66 15.02 6.46 -9.49
C GLU A 66 13.82 6.91 -8.67
N ILE A 67 12.68 6.26 -8.90
CA ILE A 67 11.45 6.55 -8.16
C ILE A 67 11.58 6.11 -6.70
N ARG A 68 11.11 6.96 -5.78
CA ARG A 68 10.89 6.60 -4.37
C ARG A 68 9.65 5.73 -4.26
N MET A 69 9.80 4.44 -4.56
CA MET A 69 8.70 3.48 -4.60
C MET A 69 7.85 3.48 -3.32
N GLY A 70 8.45 3.64 -2.14
CA GLY A 70 7.69 3.78 -0.89
C GLY A 70 6.67 4.93 -0.88
N LYS A 71 6.95 6.06 -1.54
CA LYS A 71 5.96 7.15 -1.73
C LYS A 71 4.85 6.75 -2.69
N LEU A 72 5.21 6.05 -3.77
CA LEU A 72 4.23 5.56 -4.75
C LEU A 72 3.28 4.54 -4.12
N LEU A 73 3.77 3.63 -3.26
CA LEU A 73 2.94 2.68 -2.49
C LEU A 73 1.96 3.41 -1.55
N GLU A 74 2.39 4.49 -0.92
CA GLU A 74 1.52 5.34 -0.10
C GLU A 74 0.43 6.02 -0.94
N ASP A 75 0.80 6.56 -2.11
CA ASP A 75 -0.15 7.18 -3.04
C ASP A 75 -1.13 6.16 -3.64
N LEU A 76 -0.70 4.92 -3.90
CA LEU A 76 -1.56 3.84 -4.38
C LEU A 76 -2.65 3.52 -3.35
N ASP A 77 -2.29 3.32 -2.07
CA ASP A 77 -3.31 3.14 -1.01
C ASP A 77 -4.20 4.38 -0.89
N ALA A 78 -3.63 5.59 -1.06
CA ALA A 78 -4.38 6.84 -0.98
C ALA A 78 -5.34 7.00 -2.15
N LEU A 79 -5.00 6.54 -3.34
CA LEU A 79 -5.91 6.54 -4.47
C LEU A 79 -6.97 5.45 -4.30
N ALA A 80 -6.59 4.23 -3.91
CA ALA A 80 -7.52 3.13 -3.70
C ALA A 80 -8.55 3.46 -2.62
N GLY A 81 -8.11 4.01 -1.49
CA GLY A 81 -9.05 4.49 -0.47
C GLY A 81 -9.92 5.65 -0.98
N THR A 82 -9.42 6.49 -1.90
CA THR A 82 -10.27 7.56 -2.47
C THR A 82 -11.30 6.99 -3.43
N ILE A 83 -10.95 5.98 -4.22
CA ILE A 83 -11.87 5.28 -5.12
C ILE A 83 -12.95 4.58 -4.31
N SER A 84 -12.60 3.90 -3.22
CA SER A 84 -13.61 3.29 -2.34
C SER A 84 -14.58 4.36 -1.80
N TYR A 85 -14.07 5.54 -1.42
CA TYR A 85 -14.89 6.70 -1.01
C TYR A 85 -15.61 7.46 -2.15
N LYS A 86 -15.10 7.43 -3.37
CA LYS A 86 -15.71 8.12 -4.52
C LYS A 86 -16.88 7.31 -5.05
N ASP A 87 -16.75 5.99 -4.99
CA ASP A 87 -17.91 5.10 -4.96
C ASP A 87 -18.88 5.67 -3.90
N LEU A 88 -18.44 5.94 -2.67
CA LEU A 88 -19.33 6.55 -1.67
C LEU A 88 -19.97 7.93 -2.03
N ARG A 89 -19.47 8.82 -2.92
CA ARG A 89 -20.14 10.10 -3.36
C ARG A 89 -19.44 10.93 -4.48
N ASN A 90 -20.23 11.81 -5.14
CA ASN A 90 -19.88 12.82 -6.17
C ASN A 90 -18.57 13.61 -5.91
N LEU A 91 -17.54 13.39 -6.74
CA LEU A 91 -16.40 14.30 -6.82
C LEU A 91 -16.62 15.30 -7.96
N ILE A 92 -17.01 16.53 -7.64
CA ILE A 92 -16.79 17.68 -8.54
C ILE A 92 -15.27 17.85 -8.67
N SER A 93 -14.76 17.79 -9.91
CA SER A 93 -13.45 18.29 -10.37
C SER A 93 -12.50 18.76 -9.27
N VAL A 94 -11.72 17.83 -8.69
CA VAL A 94 -10.60 18.14 -7.79
C VAL A 94 -9.38 18.63 -8.58
N LEU A 95 -9.32 18.36 -9.88
CA LEU A 95 -8.25 18.83 -10.77
C LEU A 95 -8.27 20.36 -10.97
N GLY A 96 -9.44 21.01 -10.90
CA GLY A 96 -9.54 22.48 -10.96
C GLY A 96 -8.93 23.21 -9.75
N LYS A 97 -8.77 22.52 -8.61
CA LYS A 97 -8.13 23.11 -7.41
C LYS A 97 -6.61 23.02 -7.44
N ILE A 98 -6.04 22.06 -8.16
CA ILE A 98 -4.58 21.93 -8.30
C ILE A 98 -4.01 23.15 -9.03
N VAL A 99 -4.73 23.68 -10.04
CA VAL A 99 -4.35 24.94 -10.71
C VAL A 99 -4.58 26.18 -9.80
N LEU A 100 -5.59 26.15 -8.93
CA LEU A 100 -5.90 27.26 -8.03
C LEU A 100 -4.95 27.39 -6.82
N LEU A 101 -4.39 26.29 -6.32
CA LEU A 101 -3.48 26.33 -5.17
C LEU A 101 -2.11 26.96 -5.54
N ASP A 102 -1.66 26.78 -6.79
CA ASP A 102 -0.47 27.47 -7.31
C ASP A 102 -0.71 28.97 -7.53
N LEU A 103 -1.93 29.36 -7.91
CA LEU A 103 -2.35 30.76 -7.97
C LEU A 103 -2.36 31.43 -6.58
N PHE A 104 -2.64 30.69 -5.50
CA PHE A 104 -2.59 31.23 -4.15
C PHE A 104 -1.15 31.53 -3.69
N ARG A 105 -0.16 30.78 -4.17
CA ARG A 105 1.27 31.07 -3.93
C ARG A 105 1.78 32.29 -4.69
N LEU A 106 1.14 32.65 -5.80
CA LEU A 106 1.43 33.88 -6.57
C LEU A 106 0.74 35.14 -6.02
N SER A 107 -0.20 35.01 -5.06
CA SER A 107 -0.93 36.13 -4.46
C SER A 107 -0.12 37.02 -3.50
N ARG A 108 1.17 36.73 -3.28
CA ARG A 108 2.09 37.59 -2.51
C ARG A 108 2.66 38.78 -3.30
N LEU A 109 2.23 39.00 -4.54
CA LEU A 109 2.60 40.17 -5.32
C LEU A 109 1.56 41.29 -5.12
N LYS A 110 1.99 42.43 -4.58
CA LYS A 110 1.14 43.59 -4.21
C LYS A 110 0.55 44.37 -5.40
N ASP A 111 0.58 43.82 -6.63
CA ASP A 111 0.22 44.56 -7.83
C ASP A 111 -1.02 43.99 -8.54
N GLN A 112 -2.17 44.61 -8.28
CA GLN A 112 -3.50 44.22 -8.76
C GLN A 112 -3.64 44.25 -10.30
N ARG A 113 -2.80 45.02 -11.02
CA ARG A 113 -2.88 45.11 -12.49
C ARG A 113 -2.29 43.89 -13.18
N LYS A 114 -1.19 43.33 -12.65
CA LYS A 114 -0.56 42.13 -13.21
C LYS A 114 -1.43 40.87 -13.05
N ILE A 115 -2.21 40.80 -11.95
CA ILE A 115 -3.17 39.73 -11.68
C ILE A 115 -4.29 39.71 -12.73
N TRP A 116 -4.78 40.89 -13.14
CA TRP A 116 -5.80 41.01 -14.18
C TRP A 116 -5.30 40.60 -15.57
N THR A 117 -4.07 40.95 -15.93
CA THR A 117 -3.47 40.54 -17.21
C THR A 117 -3.20 39.04 -17.28
N LEU A 118 -2.70 38.44 -16.19
CA LEU A 118 -2.51 36.98 -16.08
C LEU A 118 -3.84 36.23 -16.11
N ARG A 119 -4.89 36.74 -15.46
CA ARG A 119 -6.24 36.17 -15.57
C ARG A 119 -6.73 36.15 -17.01
N ARG A 120 -6.55 37.25 -17.76
CA ARG A 120 -7.03 37.33 -19.15
C ARG A 120 -6.30 36.37 -20.07
N ILE A 121 -4.98 36.23 -19.93
CA ILE A 121 -4.18 35.27 -20.71
C ILE A 121 -4.61 33.83 -20.43
N ILE A 122 -4.84 33.47 -19.15
CA ILE A 122 -5.25 32.11 -18.76
C ILE A 122 -6.67 31.76 -19.24
N TYR A 123 -7.59 32.74 -19.28
CA TYR A 123 -8.94 32.50 -19.82
C TYR A 123 -8.94 32.39 -21.35
N ASP A 124 -8.12 33.18 -22.05
CA ASP A 124 -7.98 33.09 -23.51
C ASP A 124 -7.28 31.77 -23.94
N GLU A 125 -6.30 31.28 -23.18
CA GLU A 125 -5.62 29.97 -23.43
C GLU A 125 -6.49 28.75 -23.05
N ALA A 126 -7.45 28.92 -22.13
CA ALA A 126 -8.39 27.87 -21.76
C ALA A 126 -9.52 27.69 -22.79
N ASP A 127 -9.87 28.75 -23.53
CA ASP A 127 -10.80 28.67 -24.68
C ASP A 127 -10.13 28.02 -25.91
N GLU A 128 -8.82 28.21 -26.14
CA GLU A 128 -8.10 27.53 -27.23
C GLU A 128 -7.86 26.02 -26.98
N LEU A 129 -7.92 25.56 -25.73
CA LEU A 129 -7.89 24.12 -25.38
C LEU A 129 -9.27 23.45 -25.46
N GLN A 130 -10.33 24.20 -25.76
CA GLN A 130 -11.71 23.71 -25.78
C GLN A 130 -12.12 23.03 -27.11
N GLU A 131 -11.33 23.15 -28.17
CA GLU A 131 -11.69 22.62 -29.50
C GLU A 131 -11.23 21.18 -29.81
N ASN A 132 -10.42 20.52 -28.97
CA ASN A 132 -9.92 19.16 -29.27
C ASN A 132 -10.23 18.05 -28.24
N ASP A 133 -10.92 18.32 -27.12
CA ASP A 133 -11.26 17.30 -26.11
C ASP A 133 -12.78 17.26 -25.80
N SER A 134 -13.61 17.33 -26.84
CA SER A 134 -15.07 17.41 -26.74
C SER A 134 -15.79 16.08 -26.48
N GLU A 135 -15.23 15.20 -25.62
CA GLU A 135 -15.91 13.98 -25.18
C GLU A 135 -15.93 13.79 -23.64
N PHE A 136 -15.35 14.72 -22.88
CA PHE A 136 -15.12 14.54 -21.44
C PHE A 136 -16.13 15.21 -20.49
N LEU A 137 -17.16 15.91 -20.98
CA LEU A 137 -17.95 16.80 -20.10
C LEU A 137 -19.47 16.83 -20.27
N HIS A 138 -20.10 15.92 -21.02
CA HIS A 138 -21.57 15.92 -21.16
C HIS A 138 -22.20 14.54 -20.91
N SER A 139 -22.58 14.29 -19.65
CA SER A 139 -23.83 13.60 -19.30
C SER A 139 -24.06 13.74 -17.80
N GLY A 140 -24.83 14.75 -17.43
CA GLY A 140 -25.30 14.96 -16.07
C GLY A 140 -26.51 14.09 -15.80
N THR A 141 -26.33 13.00 -15.06
CA THR A 141 -27.25 12.50 -14.04
C THR A 141 -26.39 11.67 -13.08
N ILE A 142 -26.27 12.12 -11.83
CA ILE A 142 -25.20 11.68 -10.91
C ILE A 142 -25.83 10.91 -9.73
N ASP A 143 -25.73 9.58 -9.76
CA ASP A 143 -26.27 8.70 -8.71
C ASP A 143 -25.18 8.16 -7.77
N GLN A 144 -25.44 8.28 -6.46
CA GLN A 144 -24.55 8.16 -5.29
C GLN A 144 -24.27 6.69 -4.89
N HIS A 145 -23.04 6.28 -4.48
CA HIS A 145 -22.69 4.87 -4.19
C HIS A 145 -22.38 4.39 -2.78
N CYS A 146 -22.83 5.01 -1.71
CA CYS A 146 -23.01 4.26 -0.42
C CYS A 146 -23.84 5.10 0.56
N TYR A 147 -24.75 5.87 0.01
CA TYR A 147 -25.62 6.74 0.76
C TYR A 147 -26.98 6.61 0.09
N SER A 148 -28.00 6.20 0.86
CA SER A 148 -29.36 6.54 0.43
C SER A 148 -29.41 8.05 0.33
N ASN A 149 -30.13 8.60 -0.64
CA ASN A 149 -30.20 10.04 -0.95
C ASN A 149 -30.78 10.90 0.20
N ASP A 150 -30.91 10.33 1.40
CA ASP A 150 -31.79 10.79 2.46
C ASP A 150 -31.06 11.47 3.63
N GLY A 151 -29.72 11.48 3.70
CA GLY A 151 -29.05 12.15 4.83
C GLY A 151 -29.15 11.39 6.16
N THR A 152 -29.78 10.20 6.16
CA THR A 152 -30.25 9.53 7.38
C THR A 152 -29.47 8.27 7.76
N THR A 153 -28.64 7.70 6.89
CA THR A 153 -27.90 6.45 7.16
C THR A 153 -26.53 6.71 7.77
N ARG A 154 -26.12 5.83 8.71
CA ARG A 154 -24.85 5.94 9.45
C ARG A 154 -23.63 5.73 8.54
N PRO A 155 -22.52 6.47 8.76
CA PRO A 155 -21.33 6.40 7.91
C PRO A 155 -20.57 5.08 8.07
N LEU A 156 -20.03 4.57 6.97
CA LEU A 156 -19.18 3.37 6.94
C LEU A 156 -17.71 3.72 7.20
N LEU A 157 -17.05 2.83 7.94
CA LEU A 157 -15.61 2.80 8.17
C LEU A 157 -14.96 1.91 7.11
N LEU A 158 -14.23 2.49 6.16
CA LEU A 158 -13.43 1.72 5.21
C LEU A 158 -11.98 1.63 5.67
N VAL A 159 -11.46 0.41 5.69
CA VAL A 159 -10.05 0.14 6.00
C VAL A 159 -9.45 -0.80 4.95
N THR A 160 -8.19 -0.54 4.61
CA THR A 160 -7.39 -1.46 3.79
C THR A 160 -7.21 -2.76 4.57
N ALA A 161 -7.74 -3.85 4.04
CA ALA A 161 -7.67 -5.17 4.66
C ALA A 161 -6.49 -5.97 4.14
N SER A 162 -6.26 -5.92 2.83
CA SER A 162 -5.11 -6.55 2.21
C SER A 162 -4.72 -5.87 0.92
N VAL A 163 -3.51 -6.16 0.48
CA VAL A 163 -2.94 -5.69 -0.78
C VAL A 163 -2.31 -6.89 -1.46
N ASP A 164 -2.70 -7.14 -2.71
CA ASP A 164 -2.16 -8.26 -3.48
C ASP A 164 -0.69 -8.04 -3.84
N LYS A 165 0.00 -9.14 -4.17
CA LYS A 165 1.38 -9.09 -4.68
C LYS A 165 1.48 -8.09 -5.85
N MET A 166 2.48 -7.23 -5.76
CA MET A 166 2.74 -6.15 -6.70
C MET A 166 4.12 -6.37 -7.33
N VAL A 167 4.14 -6.62 -8.63
CA VAL A 167 5.36 -6.86 -9.40
C VAL A 167 5.57 -5.71 -10.39
N LEU A 168 6.76 -5.13 -10.36
CA LEU A 168 7.18 -4.08 -11.28
C LEU A 168 7.51 -4.70 -12.65
N LYS A 169 6.68 -4.45 -13.66
CA LYS A 169 6.87 -4.97 -15.02
C LYS A 169 8.03 -4.28 -15.74
N LYS A 170 8.25 -3.00 -15.45
CA LYS A 170 9.33 -2.18 -15.99
C LYS A 170 9.71 -1.06 -15.03
N PRO A 171 10.97 -0.59 -15.03
CA PRO A 171 11.39 0.54 -14.22
C PRO A 171 10.54 1.79 -14.48
N ILE A 172 10.10 2.45 -13.40
CA ILE A 172 9.41 3.75 -13.48
C ILE A 172 10.46 4.84 -13.50
N ARG A 173 10.45 5.65 -14.58
CA ARG A 173 11.42 6.73 -14.74
C ARG A 173 10.92 8.03 -14.12
N VAL A 174 11.78 8.79 -13.45
CA VAL A 174 11.39 10.08 -12.84
C VAL A 174 11.40 11.24 -13.83
N ASP A 175 11.83 11.04 -15.07
CA ASP A 175 11.85 12.05 -16.13
C ASP A 175 10.65 11.96 -17.09
N THR A 176 9.81 10.93 -16.95
CA THR A 176 8.62 10.69 -17.77
C THR A 176 7.36 10.82 -16.94
N ASP A 177 6.32 11.43 -17.49
CA ASP A 177 5.03 11.54 -16.81
C ASP A 177 4.46 10.17 -16.43
N LEU A 178 3.89 10.09 -15.24
CA LEU A 178 3.31 8.87 -14.69
C LEU A 178 1.81 9.07 -14.54
N LYS A 179 1.00 8.10 -14.96
CA LYS A 179 -0.45 8.11 -14.72
C LYS A 179 -0.82 6.90 -13.87
N ILE A 180 -1.53 7.15 -12.77
CA ILE A 180 -2.16 6.09 -11.99
C ILE A 180 -3.67 6.20 -12.23
N ALA A 181 -4.29 5.14 -12.71
CA ALA A 181 -5.73 5.04 -12.88
C ALA A 181 -6.26 3.82 -12.15
N GLY A 182 -7.50 3.88 -11.67
CA GLY A 182 -8.11 2.72 -11.05
C GLY A 182 -9.61 2.81 -10.89
N ALA A 183 -10.21 1.67 -10.59
CA ALA A 183 -11.64 1.48 -10.41
C ALA A 183 -11.90 0.28 -9.50
N VAL A 184 -13.12 0.21 -8.95
CA VAL A 184 -13.59 -1.00 -8.28
C VAL A 184 -13.69 -2.12 -9.32
N LYS A 185 -12.98 -3.21 -9.05
CA LYS A 185 -12.91 -4.41 -9.89
C LYS A 185 -13.97 -5.44 -9.47
N TRP A 186 -14.17 -5.58 -8.16
CA TRP A 186 -15.02 -6.61 -7.60
C TRP A 186 -15.61 -6.18 -6.25
N VAL A 187 -16.82 -6.66 -5.94
CA VAL A 187 -17.47 -6.39 -4.67
C VAL A 187 -18.09 -7.67 -4.10
N GLY A 188 -17.81 -7.94 -2.83
CA GLY A 188 -18.43 -9.00 -2.05
C GLY A 188 -19.53 -8.48 -1.12
N ARG A 189 -19.72 -9.15 0.02
CA ARG A 189 -20.74 -8.75 1.01
C ARG A 189 -20.38 -7.48 1.77
N SER A 190 -19.14 -7.40 2.26
CA SER A 190 -18.64 -6.30 3.11
C SER A 190 -17.22 -5.88 2.72
N SER A 191 -16.83 -6.18 1.49
CA SER A 191 -15.48 -6.00 0.98
C SER A 191 -15.53 -5.64 -0.49
N MET A 192 -14.58 -4.84 -0.94
CA MET A 192 -14.42 -4.48 -2.35
C MET A 192 -12.95 -4.60 -2.72
N GLU A 193 -12.69 -4.98 -3.96
CA GLU A 193 -11.37 -5.00 -4.55
C GLU A 193 -11.26 -3.87 -5.57
N ILE A 194 -10.20 -3.08 -5.46
CA ILE A 194 -9.89 -1.93 -6.31
C ILE A 194 -8.61 -2.23 -7.05
N GLN A 195 -8.67 -2.20 -8.37
CA GLN A 195 -7.50 -2.34 -9.22
C GLN A 195 -6.98 -0.96 -9.60
N LEU A 196 -5.67 -0.78 -9.43
CA LEU A 196 -4.91 0.38 -9.87
C LEU A 196 -3.89 -0.06 -10.93
N GLU A 197 -3.77 0.73 -11.98
CA GLU A 197 -2.77 0.59 -13.03
C GLU A 197 -1.88 1.82 -13.04
N VAL A 198 -0.58 1.59 -12.94
CA VAL A 198 0.47 2.60 -13.09
C VAL A 198 1.00 2.51 -14.51
N THR A 199 0.88 3.59 -15.26
CA THR A 199 1.22 3.66 -16.69
C THR A 199 2.23 4.77 -16.96
N GLN A 200 3.16 4.46 -17.84
CA GLN A 200 4.17 5.37 -18.38
C GLN A 200 4.30 5.09 -19.88
N SER A 201 3.83 6.01 -20.71
CA SER A 201 3.97 5.92 -22.16
C SER A 201 5.38 6.33 -22.57
N SER A 202 6.00 5.55 -23.46
CA SER A 202 7.19 5.97 -24.20
C SER A 202 6.76 6.43 -25.60
N LYS A 203 7.55 7.32 -26.22
CA LYS A 203 7.32 7.79 -27.60
C LYS A 203 7.38 6.67 -28.65
N GLU A 204 7.91 5.50 -28.27
CA GLU A 204 8.09 4.32 -29.12
C GLU A 204 7.06 3.21 -28.88
N THR A 205 6.11 3.42 -27.97
CA THR A 205 5.16 2.37 -27.56
C THR A 205 4.01 2.23 -28.57
N SER A 206 4.02 1.16 -29.36
CA SER A 206 2.93 0.83 -30.31
C SER A 206 1.72 0.17 -29.65
N ASN A 207 1.89 -0.50 -28.49
CA ASN A 207 0.82 -1.21 -27.78
C ASN A 207 0.53 -0.60 -26.39
N PRO A 208 -0.74 -0.35 -26.02
CA PRO A 208 -1.10 0.24 -24.73
C PRO A 208 -0.73 -0.64 -23.52
N SER A 209 -0.66 -1.97 -23.68
CA SER A 209 -0.22 -2.90 -22.63
C SER A 209 1.21 -2.64 -22.15
N ASP A 210 2.08 -2.23 -23.06
CA ASP A 210 3.51 -2.05 -22.79
C ASP A 210 3.77 -0.74 -22.02
N SER A 211 2.75 0.11 -21.91
CA SER A 211 2.78 1.31 -21.07
C SER A 211 2.64 1.00 -19.59
N VAL A 212 2.07 -0.16 -19.21
CA VAL A 212 1.80 -0.53 -17.81
C VAL A 212 3.09 -0.92 -17.10
N ALA A 213 3.46 -0.15 -16.07
CA ALA A 213 4.63 -0.40 -15.24
C ALA A 213 4.32 -1.28 -14.03
N LEU A 214 3.13 -1.14 -13.44
CA LEU A 214 2.71 -1.84 -12.23
C LEU A 214 1.18 -1.96 -12.20
N VAL A 215 0.68 -3.10 -11.73
CA VAL A 215 -0.74 -3.30 -11.41
C VAL A 215 -0.83 -3.63 -9.92
N ALA A 216 -1.78 -3.02 -9.22
CA ALA A 216 -1.97 -3.21 -7.79
C ALA A 216 -3.45 -3.45 -7.49
N ASN A 217 -3.77 -4.50 -6.71
CA ASN A 217 -5.12 -4.76 -6.25
C ASN A 217 -5.20 -4.55 -4.74
N PHE A 218 -6.09 -3.65 -4.31
CA PHE A 218 -6.34 -3.35 -2.91
C PHE A 218 -7.68 -3.90 -2.49
N THR A 219 -7.72 -4.65 -1.40
CA THR A 219 -8.98 -5.10 -0.79
C THR A 219 -9.33 -4.19 0.38
N PHE A 220 -10.46 -3.50 0.29
CA PHE A 220 -11.03 -2.71 1.38
C PHE A 220 -12.18 -3.47 2.04
N VAL A 221 -12.34 -3.32 3.35
CA VAL A 221 -13.50 -3.83 4.10
C VAL A 221 -14.30 -2.69 4.70
N ALA A 222 -15.63 -2.81 4.59
CA ALA A 222 -16.57 -1.90 5.20
C ALA A 222 -16.97 -2.40 6.58
N ARG A 223 -16.82 -1.50 7.56
CA ARG A 223 -17.24 -1.70 8.94
C ARG A 223 -18.23 -0.63 9.33
N ASP A 224 -19.09 -0.99 10.24
CA ASP A 224 -19.98 -0.04 10.88
C ASP A 224 -19.18 0.88 11.81
N SER A 225 -19.33 2.19 11.68
CA SER A 225 -18.56 3.17 12.46
C SER A 225 -18.83 3.07 13.98
N THR A 226 -20.05 2.73 14.37
CA THR A 226 -20.46 2.63 15.78
C THR A 226 -20.19 1.24 16.36
N THR A 227 -20.61 0.17 15.66
CA THR A 227 -20.52 -1.21 16.18
C THR A 227 -19.23 -1.93 15.82
N GLY A 228 -18.45 -1.45 14.85
CA GLY A 228 -17.24 -2.11 14.34
C GLY A 228 -17.50 -3.41 13.56
N LYS A 229 -18.76 -3.85 13.42
CA LYS A 229 -19.15 -5.06 12.69
C LYS A 229 -19.08 -4.84 11.19
N SER A 230 -19.01 -5.93 10.42
CA SER A 230 -19.03 -5.85 8.95
C SER A 230 -20.31 -5.20 8.45
N ALA A 231 -20.18 -4.27 7.51
CA ALA A 231 -21.30 -3.55 6.90
C ALA A 231 -21.45 -3.93 5.42
N LEU A 232 -22.68 -3.86 4.89
CA LEU A 232 -22.95 -4.16 3.49
C LEU A 232 -22.37 -3.08 2.57
N VAL A 233 -21.95 -3.50 1.38
CA VAL A 233 -21.45 -2.61 0.33
C VAL A 233 -22.27 -2.77 -0.95
N ASN A 234 -22.34 -1.68 -1.71
CA ASN A 234 -23.07 -1.65 -2.96
C ASN A 234 -22.47 -2.58 -4.01
N GLN A 235 -23.32 -3.20 -4.84
CA GLN A 235 -22.89 -4.23 -5.76
C GLN A 235 -22.44 -3.63 -7.09
N ILE A 236 -21.42 -4.23 -7.70
CA ILE A 236 -20.89 -3.81 -9.00
C ILE A 236 -21.37 -4.73 -10.12
N ILE A 237 -21.72 -4.14 -11.27
CA ILE A 237 -22.05 -4.80 -12.53
C ILE A 237 -20.95 -4.40 -13.52
N PRO A 238 -20.04 -5.33 -13.87
CA PRO A 238 -19.11 -5.15 -14.98
C PRO A 238 -19.86 -4.85 -16.29
N GLU A 239 -19.42 -3.85 -17.05
CA GLU A 239 -20.07 -3.44 -18.30
C GLU A 239 -19.35 -4.06 -19.51
N THR A 240 -18.02 -3.95 -19.50
CA THR A 240 -17.16 -4.42 -20.59
C THR A 240 -16.73 -5.88 -20.40
N GLU A 241 -16.31 -6.54 -21.48
CA GLU A 241 -15.84 -7.92 -21.42
C GLU A 241 -14.60 -8.07 -20.55
N GLN A 242 -13.67 -7.11 -20.65
CA GLN A 242 -12.49 -7.05 -19.79
C GLN A 242 -12.88 -6.92 -18.31
N GLU A 243 -13.86 -6.08 -17.97
CA GLU A 243 -14.33 -5.95 -16.59
C GLU A 243 -15.00 -7.23 -16.07
N LYS A 244 -15.72 -7.96 -16.93
CA LYS A 244 -16.33 -9.26 -16.55
C LYS A 244 -15.27 -10.32 -16.26
N MET A 245 -14.27 -10.44 -17.14
CA MET A 245 -13.14 -11.34 -16.93
C MET A 245 -12.41 -11.03 -15.62
N LEU A 246 -12.12 -9.75 -15.40
CA LEU A 246 -11.52 -9.27 -14.16
C LEU A 246 -12.38 -9.60 -12.93
N TRP A 247 -13.70 -9.44 -13.02
CA TRP A 247 -14.61 -9.77 -11.92
C TRP A 247 -14.60 -11.27 -11.60
N GLU A 248 -14.62 -12.14 -12.61
CA GLU A 248 -14.58 -13.59 -12.45
C GLU A 248 -13.26 -14.05 -11.80
N GLU A 249 -12.12 -13.51 -12.26
CA GLU A 249 -10.81 -13.75 -11.64
C GLU A 249 -10.79 -13.38 -10.16
N ALA A 250 -11.40 -12.24 -9.81
CA ALA A 250 -11.47 -11.78 -8.42
C ALA A 250 -12.37 -12.68 -7.55
N GLU A 251 -13.51 -13.10 -8.10
CA GLU A 251 -14.41 -14.02 -7.42
C GLU A 251 -13.73 -15.38 -7.15
N GLU A 252 -12.99 -15.90 -8.14
CA GLU A 252 -12.24 -17.15 -8.01
C GLU A 252 -11.11 -17.03 -6.98
N ARG A 253 -10.32 -15.94 -7.03
CA ARG A 253 -9.32 -15.66 -5.99
C ARG A 253 -9.94 -15.59 -4.59
N ASN A 254 -11.10 -14.96 -4.45
CA ASN A 254 -11.80 -14.88 -3.16
C ASN A 254 -12.28 -16.26 -2.67
N LYS A 255 -12.77 -17.13 -3.56
CA LYS A 255 -13.10 -18.53 -3.22
C LYS A 255 -11.86 -19.30 -2.76
N MET A 256 -10.76 -19.20 -3.52
CA MET A 256 -9.49 -19.85 -3.20
C MET A 256 -8.95 -19.40 -1.85
N ARG A 257 -9.03 -18.10 -1.53
CA ARG A 257 -8.66 -17.56 -0.20
C ARG A 257 -9.49 -18.19 0.93
N LYS A 258 -10.79 -18.41 0.73
CA LYS A 258 -11.66 -19.06 1.72
C LYS A 258 -11.32 -20.55 1.89
N GLN A 259 -10.96 -21.24 0.81
CA GLN A 259 -10.58 -22.65 0.82
C GLN A 259 -9.19 -22.87 1.45
N LYS A 260 -8.19 -22.04 1.10
CA LYS A 260 -6.83 -22.11 1.68
C LYS A 260 -6.85 -21.94 3.21
N ARG A 261 -7.77 -21.16 3.79
CA ARG A 261 -7.95 -21.03 5.26
C ARG A 261 -8.40 -22.32 5.97
N VAL A 262 -8.94 -23.29 5.24
CA VAL A 262 -9.44 -24.57 5.79
C VAL A 262 -8.41 -25.69 5.62
N GLN A 263 -7.60 -25.64 4.56
CA GLN A 263 -6.67 -26.72 4.18
C GLN A 263 -5.29 -26.63 4.86
N TYR A 264 -4.83 -25.44 5.27
CA TYR A 264 -3.43 -25.18 5.69
C TYR A 264 -3.03 -25.71 7.10
N LYS A 265 -3.74 -26.71 7.64
CA LYS A 265 -3.48 -27.24 8.99
C LYS A 265 -2.97 -28.69 9.02
N LYS A 266 -2.60 -29.28 7.87
CA LYS A 266 -2.38 -30.74 7.81
C LYS A 266 -1.25 -31.29 6.92
N GLU A 267 -0.44 -30.46 6.25
CA GLU A 267 0.48 -30.97 5.21
C GLU A 267 1.96 -30.56 5.36
N ILE A 268 2.41 -30.05 6.51
CA ILE A 268 3.82 -29.68 6.71
C ILE A 268 4.38 -30.43 7.91
N GLU A 269 4.77 -31.69 7.77
CA GLU A 269 5.57 -32.36 8.82
C GLU A 269 6.71 -33.25 8.27
N ASP A 270 6.57 -33.88 7.09
CA ASP A 270 7.53 -34.93 6.69
C ASP A 270 8.73 -34.46 5.83
N GLY A 271 8.64 -33.29 5.17
CA GLY A 271 9.73 -32.74 4.32
C GLY A 271 10.41 -31.47 4.86
N GLU A 272 9.81 -30.83 5.87
CA GLU A 272 10.30 -29.57 6.44
C GLU A 272 11.58 -29.78 7.27
N VAL A 273 11.64 -30.89 8.02
CA VAL A 273 12.73 -31.19 8.96
C VAL A 273 14.09 -31.31 8.24
N ASP A 274 14.12 -31.91 7.06
CA ASP A 274 15.38 -32.10 6.33
C ASP A 274 15.86 -30.80 5.67
N ARG A 275 14.95 -30.00 5.08
CA ARG A 275 15.25 -28.63 4.61
C ARG A 275 15.76 -27.73 5.74
N LEU A 276 15.15 -27.85 6.92
CA LEU A 276 15.54 -27.11 8.11
C LEU A 276 16.96 -27.48 8.57
N LYS A 277 17.31 -28.78 8.58
CA LYS A 277 18.67 -29.24 8.89
C LYS A 277 19.68 -28.72 7.88
N GLU A 278 19.34 -28.74 6.59
CA GLU A 278 20.21 -28.24 5.52
C GLU A 278 20.51 -26.75 5.71
N LEU A 279 19.48 -25.91 5.85
CA LEU A 279 19.63 -24.47 6.08
C LEU A 279 20.43 -24.15 7.35
N LEU A 280 20.22 -24.92 8.43
CA LEU A 280 20.92 -24.71 9.70
C LEU A 280 22.36 -25.22 9.68
N SER A 281 22.72 -26.13 8.78
CA SER A 281 24.06 -26.72 8.76
C SER A 281 25.13 -25.66 8.52
N GLU A 282 24.87 -24.73 7.60
CA GLU A 282 25.77 -23.61 7.29
C GLU A 282 25.79 -22.58 8.43
N GLY A 283 24.63 -22.18 8.95
CA GLY A 283 24.54 -21.23 10.06
C GLY A 283 25.13 -21.73 11.39
N ARG A 284 25.15 -23.06 11.62
CA ARG A 284 25.82 -23.67 12.78
C ARG A 284 27.32 -23.51 12.72
N ILE A 285 27.94 -23.61 11.54
CA ILE A 285 29.39 -23.37 11.39
C ILE A 285 29.74 -21.95 11.86
N PHE A 286 28.91 -20.96 11.50
CA PHE A 286 29.07 -19.58 11.98
C PHE A 286 28.95 -19.44 13.49
N CYS A 287 28.07 -20.19 14.14
CA CYS A 287 27.85 -20.10 15.58
C CYS A 287 28.89 -20.88 16.39
N ASP A 288 29.21 -22.10 15.95
CA ASP A 288 30.02 -23.05 16.71
C ASP A 288 31.52 -22.92 16.38
N MET A 289 31.85 -22.62 15.12
CA MET A 289 33.23 -22.55 14.62
C MET A 289 33.44 -21.36 13.64
N PRO A 290 33.35 -20.10 14.11
CA PRO A 290 33.37 -18.92 13.24
C PRO A 290 34.58 -18.81 12.31
N ALA A 291 35.73 -19.36 12.70
CA ALA A 291 36.94 -19.36 11.89
C ALA A 291 36.86 -20.24 10.62
N LEU A 292 35.93 -21.20 10.59
CA LEU A 292 35.68 -22.09 9.45
C LEU A 292 34.48 -21.65 8.61
N ALA A 293 33.78 -20.58 9.02
CA ALA A 293 32.63 -20.07 8.30
C ALA A 293 33.03 -19.52 6.93
N ASP A 294 32.16 -19.72 5.93
CA ASP A 294 32.38 -19.17 4.60
C ASP A 294 32.41 -17.64 4.68
N ARG A 295 33.44 -17.03 4.10
CA ARG A 295 33.58 -15.57 4.06
C ARG A 295 32.56 -14.92 3.13
N ASP A 296 32.04 -15.70 2.19
CA ASP A 296 31.00 -15.27 1.26
C ASP A 296 29.58 -15.46 1.84
N SER A 297 29.43 -15.81 3.12
CA SER A 297 28.14 -15.92 3.81
C SER A 297 28.04 -14.94 4.99
N ILE A 298 26.82 -14.61 5.39
CA ILE A 298 26.52 -13.77 6.55
C ILE A 298 25.24 -14.25 7.24
N LEU A 299 25.17 -14.13 8.57
CA LEU A 299 23.99 -14.52 9.32
C LEU A 299 22.85 -13.52 9.13
N ILE A 300 21.60 -14.00 9.07
CA ILE A 300 20.38 -13.16 8.97
C ILE A 300 20.42 -12.04 10.02
N ARG A 301 20.71 -12.37 11.28
CA ARG A 301 20.76 -11.40 12.40
C ARG A 301 21.75 -10.25 12.21
N GLU A 302 22.79 -10.44 11.40
CA GLU A 302 23.82 -9.43 11.11
C GLU A 302 23.40 -8.47 9.98
N THR A 303 22.35 -8.82 9.23
CA THR A 303 21.75 -7.94 8.20
C THR A 303 20.65 -7.02 8.78
N CYS A 304 20.33 -7.18 10.06
CA CYS A 304 19.17 -6.55 10.67
C CYS A 304 19.31 -5.02 10.81
N LEU A 305 18.27 -4.29 10.41
CA LEU A 305 18.09 -2.87 10.77
C LEU A 305 16.78 -2.69 11.55
N GLN A 306 16.67 -1.57 12.26
CA GLN A 306 15.42 -1.22 12.93
C GLN A 306 15.17 0.29 12.85
N ASN A 307 13.89 0.65 12.85
CA ASN A 307 13.43 2.02 12.97
C ASN A 307 12.26 2.08 13.97
N SER A 308 12.17 3.13 14.76
CA SER A 308 11.09 3.32 15.74
C SER A 308 10.54 4.73 15.65
N LEU A 309 9.22 4.86 15.71
CA LEU A 309 8.53 6.14 15.62
C LEU A 309 7.21 6.12 16.41
N ILE A 310 6.80 7.30 16.86
CA ILE A 310 5.46 7.50 17.40
C ILE A 310 4.53 7.81 16.23
N CYS A 311 3.40 7.11 16.18
CA CYS A 311 2.34 7.31 15.20
C CYS A 311 1.65 8.67 15.42
N GLN A 312 1.85 9.61 14.49
CA GLN A 312 1.40 10.99 14.60
C GLN A 312 0.03 11.22 13.93
N PRO A 313 -0.75 12.23 14.36
CA PRO A 313 -2.03 12.56 13.74
C PRO A 313 -1.96 12.82 12.24
N GLN A 314 -0.85 13.33 11.71
CA GLN A 314 -0.69 13.57 10.28
C GLN A 314 -0.70 12.27 9.47
N GLN A 315 -0.41 11.13 10.08
CA GLN A 315 -0.29 9.81 9.43
C GLN A 315 -1.62 9.03 9.46
N ARG A 316 -2.69 9.65 9.99
CA ARG A 316 -3.98 9.00 10.15
C ARG A 316 -4.80 9.02 8.86
N ASN A 317 -5.50 7.92 8.62
CA ASN A 317 -6.64 7.85 7.72
C ASN A 317 -7.81 8.71 8.27
N ILE A 318 -8.87 8.83 7.49
CA ILE A 318 -10.01 9.69 7.84
C ILE A 318 -10.75 9.26 9.11
N HIS A 319 -10.44 8.09 9.66
CA HIS A 319 -11.07 7.52 10.85
C HIS A 319 -10.17 7.55 12.08
N GLY A 320 -9.05 8.28 12.01
CA GLY A 320 -8.16 8.44 13.14
C GLY A 320 -7.20 7.27 13.39
N ARG A 321 -7.17 6.26 12.51
CA ARG A 321 -6.18 5.17 12.55
C ARG A 321 -5.05 5.43 11.58
N ILE A 322 -3.88 4.86 11.81
CA ILE A 322 -2.75 4.97 10.90
C ILE A 322 -3.06 4.32 9.56
N PHE A 323 -2.66 5.03 8.52
CA PHE A 323 -2.94 4.69 7.15
C PHE A 323 -2.10 3.49 6.67
N GLY A 324 -2.68 2.58 5.88
CA GLY A 324 -1.99 1.39 5.38
C GLY A 324 -0.80 1.76 4.50
N GLY A 325 -0.99 2.75 3.63
CA GLY A 325 0.04 3.35 2.79
C GLY A 325 1.23 3.90 3.57
N PHE A 326 0.99 4.47 4.75
CA PHE A 326 2.07 4.94 5.61
C PHE A 326 2.92 3.78 6.15
N LEU A 327 2.29 2.68 6.59
CA LEU A 327 3.01 1.48 7.04
C LEU A 327 3.83 0.87 5.90
N MET A 328 3.23 0.72 4.71
CA MET A 328 3.92 0.21 3.52
C MET A 328 5.12 1.07 3.14
N ARG A 329 4.97 2.40 3.15
CA ARG A 329 6.08 3.32 2.88
C ARG A 329 7.22 3.15 3.88
N ARG A 330 6.90 3.10 5.17
CA ARG A 330 7.93 2.97 6.22
C ARG A 330 8.62 1.61 6.17
N ALA A 331 7.87 0.55 5.87
CA ALA A 331 8.43 -0.77 5.66
C ALA A 331 9.36 -0.79 4.43
N PHE A 332 8.93 -0.21 3.31
CA PHE A 332 9.75 -0.11 2.10
C PHE A 332 11.04 0.70 2.33
N GLU A 333 10.93 1.88 2.95
CA GLU A 333 12.10 2.74 3.23
C GLU A 333 13.14 1.99 4.09
N LEU A 334 12.69 1.19 5.06
CA LEU A 334 13.57 0.37 5.89
C LEU A 334 14.11 -0.85 5.13
N ALA A 335 13.30 -1.54 4.34
CA ALA A 335 13.71 -2.68 3.53
C ALA A 335 14.79 -2.31 2.51
N PHE A 336 14.59 -1.18 1.82
CA PHE A 336 15.57 -0.62 0.91
C PHE A 336 16.90 -0.30 1.61
N ALA A 337 16.84 0.29 2.81
CA ALA A 337 18.05 0.58 3.58
C ALA A 337 18.77 -0.71 4.01
N THR A 338 18.04 -1.76 4.38
CA THR A 338 18.60 -3.08 4.70
C THR A 338 19.27 -3.70 3.49
N ALA A 339 18.60 -3.75 2.34
CA ALA A 339 19.18 -4.26 1.10
C ALA A 339 20.43 -3.47 0.69
N TYR A 340 20.39 -2.14 0.82
CA TYR A 340 21.53 -1.28 0.47
C TYR A 340 22.73 -1.51 1.40
N ALA A 341 22.50 -1.56 2.72
CA ALA A 341 23.55 -1.81 3.70
C ALA A 341 24.17 -3.21 3.55
N PHE A 342 23.35 -4.19 3.18
CA PHE A 342 23.79 -5.56 2.96
C PHE A 342 24.58 -5.72 1.64
N ALA A 343 24.03 -5.23 0.53
CA ALA A 343 24.61 -5.43 -0.80
C ALA A 343 25.77 -4.48 -1.11
N GLY A 344 25.86 -3.34 -0.39
CA GLY A 344 26.87 -2.30 -0.67
C GLY A 344 26.63 -1.56 -2.00
N SER A 345 25.51 -1.82 -2.67
CA SER A 345 25.13 -1.24 -3.97
C SER A 345 23.64 -0.90 -3.98
N ALA A 346 23.27 0.11 -4.76
CA ALA A 346 21.90 0.60 -4.85
C ALA A 346 20.93 -0.52 -5.25
N PRO A 347 19.96 -0.88 -4.38
CA PRO A 347 18.98 -1.92 -4.70
C PRO A 347 17.93 -1.40 -5.69
N CYS A 348 17.58 -2.24 -6.66
CA CYS A 348 16.47 -2.04 -7.57
C CYS A 348 15.25 -2.82 -7.06
N PHE A 349 14.12 -2.14 -6.85
CA PHE A 349 12.88 -2.81 -6.44
C PHE A 349 12.29 -3.67 -7.57
N LEU A 350 11.86 -4.89 -7.24
CA LEU A 350 11.18 -5.79 -8.17
C LEU A 350 9.75 -6.06 -7.76
N GLU A 351 9.53 -6.44 -6.51
CA GLU A 351 8.20 -6.78 -6.03
C GLU A 351 8.02 -6.58 -4.53
N VAL A 352 6.76 -6.34 -4.15
CA VAL A 352 6.28 -6.47 -2.77
C VAL A 352 5.19 -7.52 -2.76
N ASP A 353 5.27 -8.38 -1.77
CA ASP A 353 4.41 -9.54 -1.67
C ASP A 353 3.00 -9.22 -1.14
N HIS A 354 2.12 -10.22 -1.08
CA HIS A 354 0.78 -10.02 -0.53
C HIS A 354 0.86 -9.56 0.94
N VAL A 355 0.19 -8.46 1.27
CA VAL A 355 0.18 -7.87 2.62
C VAL A 355 -1.21 -7.97 3.21
N ASP A 356 -1.34 -8.61 4.37
CA ASP A 356 -2.55 -8.57 5.20
C ASP A 356 -2.41 -7.55 6.34
N PHE A 357 -3.40 -6.67 6.48
CA PHE A 357 -3.50 -5.70 7.57
C PHE A 357 -4.28 -6.30 8.74
N LEU A 358 -3.57 -7.10 9.53
CA LEU A 358 -4.15 -7.92 10.59
C LEU A 358 -4.67 -7.11 11.78
N ARG A 359 -3.94 -6.06 12.17
CA ARG A 359 -4.28 -5.24 13.34
C ARG A 359 -4.29 -3.75 12.98
N PRO A 360 -5.26 -2.99 13.50
CA PRO A 360 -5.22 -1.54 13.37
C PRO A 360 -4.03 -0.98 14.16
N VAL A 361 -3.43 0.07 13.62
CA VAL A 361 -2.43 0.88 14.32
C VAL A 361 -3.06 2.25 14.56
N ASP A 362 -3.04 2.73 15.80
CA ASP A 362 -3.67 3.99 16.17
C ASP A 362 -2.65 5.11 16.31
N VAL A 363 -3.14 6.35 16.18
CA VAL A 363 -2.36 7.54 16.56
C VAL A 363 -1.96 7.43 18.03
N GLY A 364 -0.73 7.83 18.33
CA GLY A 364 -0.10 7.72 19.64
C GLY A 364 0.59 6.38 19.90
N ASN A 365 0.36 5.34 19.10
CA ASN A 365 1.06 4.07 19.28
C ASN A 365 2.56 4.21 19.00
N PHE A 366 3.37 3.43 19.72
CA PHE A 366 4.79 3.28 19.45
C PHE A 366 5.00 2.17 18.42
N LEU A 367 5.43 2.55 17.20
CA LEU A 367 5.67 1.65 16.09
C LEU A 367 7.17 1.36 15.97
N ARG A 368 7.55 0.09 16.06
CA ARG A 368 8.90 -0.41 15.81
C ARG A 368 8.90 -1.31 14.59
N LEU A 369 9.65 -0.94 13.56
CA LEU A 369 9.88 -1.74 12.36
C LEU A 369 11.25 -2.41 12.49
N LYS A 370 11.32 -3.72 12.31
CA LYS A 370 12.55 -4.50 12.24
C LYS A 370 12.65 -5.12 10.85
N SER A 371 13.80 -5.05 10.22
CA SER A 371 14.03 -5.61 8.90
C SER A 371 15.29 -6.48 8.89
N CYS A 372 15.32 -7.49 8.03
CA CYS A 372 16.49 -8.31 7.75
C CYS A 372 16.43 -8.86 6.33
N VAL A 373 17.58 -9.12 5.71
CA VAL A 373 17.62 -9.98 4.52
C VAL A 373 17.32 -11.40 5.01
N LEU A 374 16.27 -12.01 4.46
CA LEU A 374 15.80 -13.32 4.88
C LEU A 374 16.55 -14.43 4.17
N TYR A 375 16.68 -14.34 2.85
CA TYR A 375 17.48 -15.23 2.01
C TYR A 375 17.81 -14.56 0.68
N MET A 376 18.65 -15.23 -0.09
CA MET A 376 19.11 -14.83 -1.40
C MET A 376 18.70 -15.87 -2.44
N GLU A 377 18.27 -15.44 -3.62
CA GLU A 377 18.19 -16.32 -4.79
C GLU A 377 19.32 -15.95 -5.74
N LEU A 378 20.22 -16.92 -5.94
CA LEU A 378 21.46 -16.74 -6.70
C LEU A 378 21.48 -17.61 -7.98
N GLU A 379 20.33 -18.15 -8.40
CA GLU A 379 20.22 -18.98 -9.61
C GLU A 379 20.72 -18.22 -10.86
N ASN A 380 20.33 -16.95 -10.97
CA ASN A 380 20.84 -16.03 -11.98
C ASN A 380 21.87 -15.08 -11.34
N MET A 381 23.15 -15.42 -11.50
CA MET A 381 24.26 -14.61 -10.96
C MET A 381 24.31 -13.18 -11.53
N ASP A 382 23.74 -12.94 -12.72
CA ASP A 382 23.65 -11.60 -13.31
C ASP A 382 22.52 -10.75 -12.71
N GLN A 383 21.58 -11.39 -12.01
CA GLN A 383 20.44 -10.74 -11.36
C GLN A 383 20.09 -11.43 -10.04
N PRO A 384 20.94 -11.32 -9.01
CA PRO A 384 20.67 -11.91 -7.71
C PRO A 384 19.44 -11.25 -7.08
N LEU A 385 18.61 -12.03 -6.41
CA LEU A 385 17.43 -11.54 -5.70
C LEU A 385 17.69 -11.50 -4.19
N ILE A 386 17.39 -10.35 -3.60
CA ILE A 386 17.52 -10.06 -2.17
C ILE A 386 16.11 -10.01 -1.59
N ASN A 387 15.72 -11.05 -0.86
CA ASN A 387 14.41 -11.14 -0.22
C ASN A 387 14.49 -10.57 1.19
N VAL A 388 13.82 -9.45 1.44
CA VAL A 388 13.86 -8.69 2.70
C VAL A 388 12.53 -8.81 3.44
N GLU A 389 12.57 -9.27 4.68
CA GLU A 389 11.42 -9.22 5.60
C GLU A 389 11.45 -7.91 6.39
N VAL A 390 10.28 -7.31 6.58
CA VAL A 390 10.06 -6.23 7.55
C VAL A 390 8.87 -6.55 8.45
N VAL A 391 9.08 -6.57 9.76
CA VAL A 391 8.05 -6.81 10.77
C VAL A 391 7.74 -5.52 11.51
N ALA A 392 6.46 -5.12 11.46
CA ALA A 392 5.93 -3.97 12.17
C ALA A 392 5.39 -4.41 13.53
N HIS A 393 5.99 -3.92 14.60
CA HIS A 393 5.57 -4.12 15.97
C HIS A 393 4.94 -2.85 16.54
N VAL A 394 3.85 -3.02 17.28
CA VAL A 394 3.10 -1.93 17.89
C VAL A 394 2.99 -2.17 19.39
N THR A 395 3.28 -1.12 20.16
CA THR A 395 3.22 -1.13 21.62
C THR A 395 2.54 0.15 22.12
N ARG A 396 1.86 0.06 23.26
CA ARG A 396 1.40 1.20 24.06
C ARG A 396 2.10 1.17 25.41
N PRO A 397 3.26 1.84 25.54
CA PRO A 397 4.13 1.72 26.71
C PRO A 397 3.43 2.03 28.04
N GLU A 398 2.41 2.89 28.02
CA GLU A 398 1.65 3.31 29.20
C GLU A 398 0.93 2.13 29.86
N PHE A 399 0.58 1.09 29.10
CA PHE A 399 -0.11 -0.11 29.60
C PHE A 399 0.86 -1.26 29.90
N SER A 400 2.14 -1.16 29.49
CA SER A 400 3.15 -2.20 29.71
C SER A 400 3.50 -2.42 31.19
N SER A 401 3.18 -1.47 32.07
CA SER A 401 3.43 -1.55 33.52
C SER A 401 2.23 -2.04 34.34
N GLN A 402 1.06 -2.22 33.73
CA GLN A 402 -0.17 -2.64 34.42
C GLN A 402 -0.59 -4.06 34.01
N THR A 403 0.19 -5.11 34.30
CA THR A 403 -0.30 -6.49 34.60
C THR A 403 0.86 -7.49 34.70
N GLU A 404 1.29 -7.79 35.94
CA GLU A 404 1.85 -9.11 36.31
C GLU A 404 0.81 -9.97 37.05
N GLN A 405 -0.49 -9.68 36.91
CA GLN A 405 -1.53 -10.54 37.46
C GLN A 405 -2.46 -11.08 36.37
N PRO A 406 -2.65 -12.40 36.27
CA PRO A 406 -3.65 -12.97 35.37
C PRO A 406 -5.03 -12.61 35.93
N LEU A 407 -5.77 -11.78 35.20
CA LEU A 407 -7.16 -11.47 35.55
C LEU A 407 -8.04 -12.67 35.16
N SER A 408 -8.12 -13.69 36.01
CA SER A 408 -9.18 -14.69 35.93
C SER A 408 -10.46 -14.09 36.52
N LEU A 409 -11.21 -13.35 35.69
CA LEU A 409 -12.56 -12.94 36.06
C LEU A 409 -13.50 -14.13 35.86
N TRP A 410 -13.90 -14.79 36.95
CA TRP A 410 -14.96 -15.79 36.92
C TRP A 410 -16.30 -15.07 36.72
N LEU A 411 -16.86 -15.17 35.52
CA LEU A 411 -18.29 -14.93 35.30
C LEU A 411 -18.97 -16.31 35.27
N ASP A 412 -20.18 -16.41 35.85
CA ASP A 412 -20.95 -17.66 36.02
C ASP A 412 -21.25 -18.45 34.72
N HIS A 413 -20.77 -17.99 33.55
CA HIS A 413 -20.99 -18.60 32.24
C HIS A 413 -19.69 -18.90 31.45
N GLY A 414 -18.50 -18.85 32.09
CA GLY A 414 -17.24 -19.32 31.49
C GLY A 414 -16.08 -18.30 31.55
N VAL A 415 -14.87 -18.81 31.32
CA VAL A 415 -13.62 -18.02 31.27
C VAL A 415 -13.63 -17.11 30.05
N VAL A 416 -13.56 -15.79 30.27
CA VAL A 416 -13.25 -14.83 29.21
C VAL A 416 -11.76 -14.52 29.34
N GLU A 417 -10.93 -14.99 28.41
CA GLU A 417 -9.53 -14.56 28.34
C GLU A 417 -9.48 -13.06 28.01
N GLY A 418 -9.30 -12.24 29.05
CA GLY A 418 -9.08 -10.80 28.91
C GLY A 418 -7.73 -10.50 28.25
N PHE A 419 -7.74 -9.61 27.27
CA PHE A 419 -6.56 -9.19 26.52
C PHE A 419 -5.53 -8.52 27.45
N VAL A 420 -4.28 -9.02 27.46
CA VAL A 420 -3.16 -8.28 28.06
C VAL A 420 -2.78 -7.12 27.14
N GLU A 421 -3.19 -5.92 27.55
CA GLU A 421 -2.92 -4.65 26.88
C GLU A 421 -1.58 -4.11 27.43
N GLY A 422 -0.51 -4.15 26.64
CA GLY A 422 0.83 -3.71 27.10
C GLY A 422 2.03 -4.43 26.48
N LYS A 423 1.86 -5.64 25.91
CA LYS A 423 2.95 -6.36 25.21
C LYS A 423 3.09 -5.93 23.75
N GLU A 424 4.34 -5.91 23.26
CA GLU A 424 4.69 -5.69 21.86
C GLU A 424 3.95 -6.69 20.97
N LYS A 425 3.18 -6.20 20.00
CA LYS A 425 2.35 -7.02 19.12
C LYS A 425 2.74 -6.80 17.66
N VAL A 426 2.92 -7.87 16.90
CA VAL A 426 3.09 -7.78 15.45
C VAL A 426 1.79 -7.25 14.84
N SER A 427 1.86 -6.15 14.11
CA SER A 427 0.75 -5.58 13.35
C SER A 427 0.72 -6.13 11.92
N ASN A 428 1.89 -6.13 11.27
CA ASN A 428 2.05 -6.49 9.86
C ASN A 428 3.42 -7.10 9.63
N LYS A 429 3.52 -7.96 8.63
CA LYS A 429 4.77 -8.37 8.00
C LYS A 429 4.75 -7.94 6.54
N PHE A 430 5.88 -7.53 6.01
CA PHE A 430 6.07 -7.14 4.62
C PHE A 430 7.27 -7.90 4.07
N TYR A 431 7.15 -8.41 2.85
CA TYR A 431 8.25 -9.03 2.13
C TYR A 431 8.49 -8.25 0.84
N PHE A 432 9.74 -7.84 0.64
CA PHE A 432 10.16 -7.06 -0.52
C PHE A 432 11.31 -7.79 -1.20
N THR A 433 11.26 -7.86 -2.52
CA THR A 433 12.34 -8.43 -3.32
C THR A 433 13.03 -7.31 -4.09
N PHE A 434 14.34 -7.27 -3.94
CA PHE A 434 15.21 -6.34 -4.65
C PHE A 434 16.21 -7.12 -5.50
N THR A 435 16.80 -6.45 -6.49
CA THR A 435 18.02 -6.90 -7.15
C THR A 435 19.06 -5.78 -7.12
N ILE A 436 20.23 -5.99 -7.70
CA ILE A 436 21.24 -4.94 -7.90
C ILE A 436 21.43 -4.67 -9.39
N GLY A 437 21.87 -3.47 -9.73
CA GLY A 437 22.18 -3.13 -11.12
C GLY A 437 23.30 -4.01 -11.70
N PRO A 438 23.23 -4.38 -12.99
CA PRO A 438 24.21 -5.28 -13.62
C PRO A 438 25.64 -4.73 -13.61
N GLU A 439 25.81 -3.40 -13.58
CA GLU A 439 27.13 -2.77 -13.46
C GLU A 439 27.80 -3.03 -12.09
N ALA A 440 27.01 -3.20 -11.02
CA ALA A 440 27.53 -3.56 -9.72
C ALA A 440 28.00 -5.03 -9.67
N VAL A 441 27.28 -5.92 -10.36
CA VAL A 441 27.66 -7.34 -10.52
C VAL A 441 28.96 -7.46 -11.31
N LYS A 442 29.09 -6.74 -12.43
CA LYS A 442 30.27 -6.74 -13.31
C LYS A 442 31.55 -6.21 -12.66
N ASN A 443 31.43 -5.30 -11.68
CA ASN A 443 32.56 -4.76 -10.94
C ASN A 443 33.17 -5.74 -9.91
N GLY A 444 32.76 -7.02 -9.93
CA GLY A 444 33.31 -8.06 -9.06
C GLY A 444 32.80 -8.01 -7.62
N SER A 445 31.74 -7.25 -7.35
CA SER A 445 31.08 -7.25 -6.03
C SER A 445 30.25 -8.53 -5.89
N ARG A 446 30.84 -9.56 -5.30
CA ARG A 446 30.12 -10.80 -4.98
C ARG A 446 29.19 -10.52 -3.79
N ILE A 447 27.88 -10.58 -4.02
CA ILE A 447 26.91 -10.49 -2.92
C ILE A 447 27.07 -11.73 -2.04
N ARG A 448 27.12 -11.53 -0.72
CA ARG A 448 27.20 -12.63 0.24
C ARG A 448 25.91 -13.44 0.26
N ASN A 449 26.00 -14.75 0.47
CA ASN A 449 24.84 -15.56 0.82
C ASN A 449 24.35 -15.22 2.24
N VAL A 450 23.06 -15.44 2.52
CA VAL A 450 22.46 -15.17 3.83
C VAL A 450 21.96 -16.46 4.44
N VAL A 451 22.37 -16.72 5.69
CA VAL A 451 22.09 -17.99 6.37
C VAL A 451 21.41 -17.80 7.72
N PRO A 452 20.46 -18.68 8.08
CA PRO A 452 19.80 -18.63 9.38
C PRO A 452 20.71 -19.19 10.47
N ALA A 453 20.77 -18.51 11.61
CA ALA A 453 21.50 -18.96 12.78
C ALA A 453 20.61 -19.75 13.76
N THR A 454 19.29 -19.60 13.68
CA THR A 454 18.35 -20.29 14.57
C THR A 454 17.24 -20.99 13.80
N GLU A 455 16.63 -21.98 14.42
CA GLU A 455 15.53 -22.75 13.85
C GLU A 455 14.34 -21.87 13.45
N GLU A 456 14.06 -20.84 14.23
CA GLU A 456 13.01 -19.85 13.93
C GLU A 456 13.34 -19.03 12.68
N GLU A 457 14.60 -18.65 12.48
CA GLU A 457 15.03 -17.96 11.27
C GLU A 457 14.91 -18.87 10.05
N ALA A 458 15.33 -20.14 10.18
CA ALA A 458 15.26 -21.11 9.10
C ALA A 458 13.81 -21.46 8.72
N ARG A 459 12.89 -21.56 9.69
CA ARG A 459 11.45 -21.70 9.41
C ARG A 459 10.89 -20.53 8.63
N ARG A 460 11.21 -19.29 9.02
CA ARG A 460 10.78 -18.10 8.26
C ARG A 460 11.25 -18.13 6.80
N VAL A 461 12.47 -18.62 6.55
CA VAL A 461 12.98 -18.81 5.18
C VAL A 461 12.14 -19.84 4.43
N ILE A 462 11.90 -21.01 5.01
CA ILE A 462 11.11 -22.08 4.37
C ILE A 462 9.67 -21.63 4.10
N GLU A 463 8.99 -21.08 5.10
CA GLU A 463 7.64 -20.54 4.98
C GLU A 463 7.55 -19.54 3.83
N ARG A 464 8.61 -18.73 3.65
CA ARG A 464 8.65 -17.72 2.61
C ARG A 464 8.88 -18.32 1.23
N MET A 465 9.83 -19.23 1.07
CA MET A 465 10.09 -19.92 -0.22
C MET A 465 8.86 -20.72 -0.67
N ASP A 466 8.15 -21.35 0.26
CA ASP A 466 6.95 -22.13 -0.04
C ASP A 466 5.78 -21.22 -0.43
N ALA A 467 5.69 -20.03 0.15
CA ALA A 467 4.68 -19.03 -0.23
C ALA A 467 4.89 -18.48 -1.65
N GLU A 468 6.11 -18.47 -2.18
CA GLU A 468 6.41 -18.05 -3.55
C GLU A 468 6.08 -19.13 -4.59
N SER A 469 6.05 -20.39 -4.18
CA SER A 469 5.77 -21.55 -5.04
C SER A 469 4.26 -21.81 -5.26
N LEU A 470 3.38 -20.98 -4.67
CA LEU A 470 1.91 -21.15 -4.56
C LEU A 470 1.11 -20.06 -5.25
#